data_AF-I7LFW7-F1
#
_entry.id   AF-I7LFW7-F1
#
_cell.length_a   1.000
_cell.length_b   1.000
_cell.length_c   1.000
_cell.angle_alpha   90.00
_cell.angle_beta   90.00
_cell.angle_gamma   90.00
#
_symmetry.space_group_name_H-M   'P 1'
#
loop_
_entity.id
_entity.type
_entity.pdbx_description
1 polymer ?
#
loop_
_entity_poly.entity_id
_entity_poly.type
_entity_poly.pdbx_seq_one_letter_code
_entity_poly.pdbx_strand_id
1 'polypeptide(L)'
;MNPLTYTGNIGDVYDYATNAKAPKGYVLVGTSSNLKGTFSRSDHDAYIYVKIDRNGAKAMIESLTHLNHAQKQVAEDAVDKATNSNEISTTEGDATTLDQGVASLKQAISDGKGTHGTVAYDEADADKKSALNNAIKNGQAVTDVTNGGNDDLSTVRRLTQAIETAKAALNGENNLETAQNHANQDIDQMGNLSGDQKQNAETAIKNAKTSSDVAKAKNDAKTLNDDLGKLSQTISDANQAKTTPNYTEADPEKQKALDDALSEAEQAKDSNDPSEVEKATKDLQDAQAALNGDANKAKAENEANDNTDESNQTQVTNQSTNANNSNLRDADKITISVQGTITVHDKSMLTSSEKAEIEQAIRNANPDLPQGTNISVDDTGNADITYPDGSSTIVKTTLKQVLHVKLSHNSHVAKGKQSKANKRLVVKTVPITTSAKSGELPHAVSEKNKLPQTGEKNSEGATIAGLLALGLSLIGLMKFKRREDSDKD
;
A
#
# COMPACT_ATOMS: atom_id res chain seq x y z
N MET A 1 56.13 68.51 -10.98
CA MET A 1 55.80 68.97 -12.36
C MET A 1 56.57 70.25 -12.61
N ASN A 2 57.28 70.36 -13.72
CA ASN A 2 57.71 71.68 -14.21
C ASN A 2 56.45 72.40 -14.70
N PRO A 3 56.17 73.64 -14.25
CA PRO A 3 55.04 74.39 -14.78
C PRO A 3 55.21 74.60 -16.29
N LEU A 4 54.12 74.46 -17.05
CA LEU A 4 54.07 74.90 -18.44
C LEU A 4 54.11 76.43 -18.44
N THR A 5 55.29 76.99 -18.65
CA THR A 5 55.48 78.44 -18.74
C THR A 5 55.22 78.88 -20.18
N TYR A 6 54.17 79.68 -20.41
CA TYR A 6 53.95 80.38 -21.66
C TYR A 6 54.53 81.79 -21.56
N THR A 7 55.30 82.23 -22.56
CA THR A 7 55.87 83.59 -22.63
C THR A 7 55.24 84.35 -23.79
N GLY A 8 54.82 85.60 -23.54
CA GLY A 8 54.25 86.51 -24.54
C GLY A 8 54.83 87.92 -24.38
N ASN A 9 54.63 88.77 -25.39
CA ASN A 9 55.12 90.15 -25.36
C ASN A 9 54.17 91.05 -24.56
N ILE A 10 54.75 92.03 -23.86
CA ILE A 10 54.02 93.02 -23.07
C ILE A 10 53.19 93.91 -23.99
N GLY A 11 51.88 94.00 -23.74
CA GLY A 11 50.97 94.91 -24.44
C GLY A 11 50.08 94.26 -25.51
N ASP A 12 50.35 93.00 -25.87
CA ASP A 12 49.49 92.23 -26.77
C ASP A 12 48.25 91.72 -26.02
N VAL A 13 47.09 91.78 -26.68
CA VAL A 13 45.86 91.13 -26.19
C VAL A 13 45.91 89.67 -26.59
N TYR A 14 46.12 88.79 -25.62
CA TYR A 14 46.00 87.35 -25.81
C TYR A 14 44.68 86.86 -25.20
N ASP A 15 43.87 86.17 -26.00
CA ASP A 15 42.70 85.45 -25.49
C ASP A 15 43.12 84.00 -25.13
N TYR A 16 43.39 83.77 -23.84
CA TYR A 16 43.66 82.43 -23.32
C TYR A 16 42.39 81.63 -23.02
N ALA A 17 41.21 82.26 -22.98
CA ALA A 17 39.94 81.54 -22.80
C ALA A 17 39.64 80.62 -24.00
N THR A 18 40.16 80.98 -25.18
CA THR A 18 40.00 80.18 -26.41
C THR A 18 41.17 79.21 -26.68
N ASN A 19 42.32 79.34 -26.01
CA ASN A 19 43.54 78.57 -26.29
C ASN A 19 44.12 77.75 -25.12
N ALA A 20 43.49 77.71 -23.95
CA ALA A 20 43.91 76.87 -22.83
C ALA A 20 43.77 75.36 -23.17
N LYS A 21 44.80 74.76 -23.77
CA LYS A 21 44.87 73.30 -23.95
C LYS A 21 45.23 72.66 -22.62
N ALA A 22 44.25 72.02 -21.98
CA ALA A 22 44.50 71.21 -20.80
C ALA A 22 45.61 70.17 -21.09
N PRO A 23 46.59 69.97 -20.19
CA PRO A 23 47.58 68.92 -20.34
C PRO A 23 46.89 67.56 -20.55
N LYS A 24 47.46 66.69 -21.39
CA LYS A 24 46.89 65.36 -21.66
C LYS A 24 46.64 64.62 -20.33
N GLY A 25 45.38 64.27 -20.06
CA GLY A 25 44.95 63.60 -18.82
C GLY A 25 44.48 64.51 -17.68
N TYR A 26 44.42 65.83 -17.90
CA TYR A 26 43.94 66.83 -16.95
C TYR A 26 42.71 67.56 -17.48
N VAL A 27 41.87 68.03 -16.55
CA VAL A 27 40.64 68.80 -16.86
C VAL A 27 40.73 70.13 -16.15
N LEU A 28 40.31 71.19 -16.84
CA LEU A 28 40.18 72.50 -16.26
C LEU A 28 38.92 72.53 -15.38
N VAL A 29 39.10 72.58 -14.06
CA VAL A 29 37.99 72.54 -13.08
C VAL A 29 37.60 73.91 -12.55
N GLY A 30 38.26 74.97 -13.01
CA GLY A 30 37.93 76.34 -12.68
C GLY A 30 38.87 77.33 -13.36
N THR A 31 38.32 78.45 -13.79
CA THR A 31 39.07 79.67 -14.13
C THR A 31 38.87 80.66 -12.99
N SER A 32 39.91 81.33 -12.51
CA SER A 32 39.72 82.43 -11.57
C SER A 32 38.87 83.52 -12.25
N SER A 33 37.64 83.74 -11.79
CA SER A 33 36.62 84.53 -12.48
C SER A 33 36.81 86.06 -12.41
N ASN A 34 37.97 86.58 -12.03
CA ASN A 34 38.12 88.01 -11.73
C ASN A 34 39.42 88.68 -12.24
N LEU A 35 39.94 88.38 -13.44
CA LEU A 35 41.07 89.14 -13.99
C LEU A 35 40.80 89.62 -15.42
N LYS A 36 40.42 90.89 -15.56
CA LYS A 36 40.68 91.68 -16.78
C LYS A 36 41.91 92.54 -16.49
N GLY A 37 43.01 92.32 -17.19
CA GLY A 37 44.23 93.12 -17.03
C GLY A 37 45.11 93.10 -18.27
N THR A 38 45.73 94.24 -18.57
CA THR A 38 46.96 94.33 -19.37
C THR A 38 48.13 93.95 -18.49
N PHE A 39 49.13 93.22 -19.03
CA PHE A 39 50.33 92.79 -18.28
C PHE A 39 50.87 93.91 -17.37
N SER A 40 50.64 93.77 -16.07
CA SER A 40 51.38 94.42 -15.01
C SER A 40 52.25 93.33 -14.37
N ARG A 41 53.42 93.73 -13.87
CA ARG A 41 54.61 92.91 -13.58
C ARG A 41 54.44 91.76 -12.56
N SER A 42 53.23 91.37 -12.18
CA SER A 42 52.99 90.43 -11.07
C SER A 42 51.74 89.54 -11.15
N ASP A 43 50.86 89.66 -12.15
CA ASP A 43 49.63 88.85 -12.16
C ASP A 43 49.74 87.69 -13.16
N HIS A 44 49.95 86.49 -12.63
CA HIS A 44 49.87 85.24 -13.38
C HIS A 44 48.43 84.71 -13.30
N ASP A 45 47.82 84.41 -14.45
CA ASP A 45 46.58 83.64 -14.49
C ASP A 45 46.82 82.25 -13.88
N ALA A 46 46.11 81.94 -12.79
CA ALA A 46 46.20 80.64 -12.12
C ALA A 46 45.13 79.69 -12.67
N TYR A 47 45.57 78.63 -13.36
CA TYR A 47 44.71 77.53 -13.79
C TYR A 47 44.86 76.35 -12.83
N ILE A 48 43.73 75.84 -12.30
CA ILE A 48 43.71 74.63 -11.47
C ILE A 48 43.34 73.44 -12.37
N TYR A 49 44.30 72.51 -12.50
CA TYR A 49 44.13 71.27 -13.25
C TYR A 49 44.09 70.10 -12.27
N VAL A 50 43.03 69.29 -12.33
CA VAL A 50 42.92 68.04 -11.58
C VAL A 50 43.28 66.87 -12.50
N LYS A 51 44.11 65.95 -11.99
CA LYS A 51 44.47 64.72 -12.72
C LYS A 51 43.29 63.75 -12.64
N ILE A 52 42.83 63.25 -13.79
CA ILE A 52 41.87 62.16 -13.83
C ILE A 52 42.60 60.85 -13.46
N ASP A 53 42.15 60.16 -12.41
CA ASP A 53 42.72 58.87 -11.99
C ASP A 53 42.14 57.67 -12.76
N ARG A 54 42.48 57.57 -14.05
CA ARG A 54 42.01 56.45 -14.89
C ARG A 54 42.58 55.11 -14.45
N ASN A 55 43.82 55.09 -13.94
CA ASN A 55 44.48 53.85 -13.55
C ASN A 55 43.86 53.27 -12.28
N GLY A 56 43.53 54.12 -11.29
CA GLY A 56 42.78 53.70 -10.11
C GLY A 56 41.41 53.13 -10.46
N ALA A 57 40.66 53.83 -11.32
CA ALA A 57 39.33 53.38 -11.73
C ALA A 57 39.34 52.04 -12.48
N LYS A 58 40.30 51.84 -13.40
CA LYS A 58 40.49 50.56 -14.09
C LYS A 58 40.86 49.43 -13.14
N ALA A 59 41.78 49.68 -12.19
CA ALA A 59 42.13 48.68 -11.18
C ALA A 59 40.94 48.29 -10.29
N MET A 60 40.05 49.25 -9.98
CA MET A 60 38.81 48.96 -9.26
C MET A 60 37.87 48.08 -10.11
N ILE A 61 37.63 48.42 -11.38
CA ILE A 61 36.81 47.62 -12.30
C ILE A 61 37.38 46.20 -12.46
N GLU A 62 38.69 46.06 -12.61
CA GLU A 62 39.37 44.76 -12.67
C GLU A 62 39.13 43.92 -11.40
N SER A 63 39.04 44.57 -10.23
CA SER A 63 38.81 43.92 -8.94
C SER A 63 37.37 43.41 -8.73
N LEU A 64 36.41 43.85 -9.55
CA LEU A 64 35.03 43.35 -9.52
C LEU A 64 35.01 41.87 -9.92
N THR A 65 34.47 41.00 -9.08
CA THR A 65 34.71 39.55 -9.21
C THR A 65 33.62 38.80 -9.98
N HIS A 66 32.48 39.45 -10.25
CA HIS A 66 31.34 38.79 -10.85
C HIS A 66 31.16 39.11 -12.34
N LEU A 67 31.53 40.32 -12.78
CA LEU A 67 31.51 40.73 -14.18
C LEU A 67 32.32 39.80 -15.08
N ASN A 68 31.79 39.56 -16.29
CA ASN A 68 32.54 38.87 -17.35
C ASN A 68 33.53 39.82 -18.06
N HIS A 69 34.42 39.27 -18.90
CA HIS A 69 35.44 40.06 -19.60
C HIS A 69 34.85 41.18 -20.48
N ALA A 70 33.75 40.93 -21.19
CA ALA A 70 33.15 41.93 -22.08
C ALA A 70 32.56 43.12 -21.29
N GLN A 71 31.92 42.86 -20.15
CA GLN A 71 31.39 43.88 -19.26
C GLN A 71 32.50 44.74 -18.65
N LYS A 72 33.60 44.12 -18.20
CA LYS A 72 34.78 44.84 -17.70
C LYS A 72 35.40 45.72 -18.79
N GLN A 73 35.59 45.16 -19.99
CA GLN A 73 36.17 45.90 -21.12
C GLN A 73 35.35 47.16 -21.45
N VAL A 74 34.03 47.06 -21.48
CA VAL A 74 33.17 48.21 -21.79
C VAL A 74 33.24 49.28 -20.69
N ALA A 75 33.32 48.89 -19.42
CA ALA A 75 33.51 49.83 -18.32
C ALA A 75 34.89 50.52 -18.37
N GLU A 76 35.96 49.78 -18.68
CA GLU A 76 37.31 50.34 -18.85
C GLU A 76 37.40 51.29 -20.04
N ASP A 77 36.76 50.96 -21.16
CA ASP A 77 36.66 51.82 -22.34
C ASP A 77 35.90 53.12 -22.02
N ALA A 78 34.90 53.07 -21.15
CA ALA A 78 34.17 54.24 -20.68
C ALA A 78 35.06 55.13 -19.80
N VAL A 79 35.89 54.54 -18.91
CA VAL A 79 36.90 55.27 -18.14
C VAL A 79 37.92 55.97 -19.05
N ASP A 80 38.34 55.34 -20.14
CA ASP A 80 39.26 55.96 -21.11
C ASP A 80 38.63 57.17 -21.82
N LYS A 81 37.34 57.09 -22.15
CA LYS A 81 36.57 58.15 -22.81
C LYS A 81 36.15 59.28 -21.87
N ALA A 82 36.11 59.04 -20.56
CA ALA A 82 35.69 60.02 -19.57
C ALA A 82 36.53 61.32 -19.66
N THR A 83 35.82 62.45 -19.68
CA THR A 83 36.37 63.80 -19.82
C THR A 83 36.53 64.51 -18.48
N ASN A 84 35.97 63.97 -17.39
CA ASN A 84 36.01 64.54 -16.05
C ASN A 84 35.83 63.46 -14.97
N SER A 85 36.10 63.83 -13.71
CA SER A 85 36.03 62.89 -12.58
C SER A 85 34.62 62.40 -12.25
N ASN A 86 33.58 63.18 -12.57
CA ASN A 86 32.19 62.76 -12.31
C ASN A 86 31.77 61.61 -13.25
N GLU A 87 32.20 61.66 -14.51
CA GLU A 87 31.98 60.57 -15.47
C GLU A 87 32.71 59.28 -15.05
N ILE A 88 33.92 59.39 -14.51
CA ILE A 88 34.61 58.24 -13.91
C ILE A 88 33.81 57.68 -12.74
N SER A 89 33.45 58.53 -11.77
CA SER A 89 32.72 58.08 -10.58
C SER A 89 31.36 57.44 -10.95
N THR A 90 30.70 57.94 -11.99
CA THR A 90 29.47 57.34 -12.54
C THR A 90 29.77 55.95 -13.13
N THR A 91 30.82 55.83 -13.94
CA THR A 91 31.24 54.56 -14.56
C THR A 91 31.59 53.51 -13.49
N GLU A 92 32.32 53.92 -12.45
CA GLU A 92 32.66 53.07 -11.30
C GLU A 92 31.41 52.60 -10.55
N GLY A 93 30.45 53.51 -10.32
CA GLY A 93 29.17 53.19 -9.70
C GLY A 93 28.31 52.24 -10.53
N ASP A 94 28.24 52.46 -11.85
CA ASP A 94 27.51 51.61 -12.79
C ASP A 94 28.12 50.21 -12.87
N ALA A 95 29.46 50.11 -12.97
CA ALA A 95 30.17 48.84 -12.97
C ALA A 95 29.96 48.06 -11.66
N THR A 96 30.02 48.75 -10.52
CA THR A 96 29.76 48.16 -9.19
C THR A 96 28.32 47.64 -9.09
N THR A 97 27.35 48.43 -9.59
CA THR A 97 25.93 48.04 -9.56
C THR A 97 25.67 46.84 -10.48
N LEU A 98 26.30 46.81 -11.66
CA LEU A 98 26.23 45.66 -12.56
C LEU A 98 26.84 44.41 -11.93
N ASP A 99 27.99 44.53 -11.26
CA ASP A 99 28.67 43.43 -10.57
C ASP A 99 27.77 42.78 -9.52
N GLN A 100 27.10 43.59 -8.69
CA GLN A 100 26.10 43.12 -7.73
C GLN A 100 24.89 42.43 -8.40
N GLY A 101 24.46 42.96 -9.55
CA GLY A 101 23.41 42.34 -10.36
C GLY A 101 23.83 40.95 -10.85
N VAL A 102 25.05 40.82 -11.37
CA VAL A 102 25.61 39.55 -11.86
C VAL A 102 25.84 38.57 -10.70
N ALA A 103 26.23 39.05 -9.52
CA ALA A 103 26.29 38.25 -8.30
C ALA A 103 24.92 37.63 -7.97
N SER A 104 23.86 38.45 -8.03
CA SER A 104 22.48 38.01 -7.81
C SER A 104 22.03 36.98 -8.85
N LEU A 105 22.41 37.15 -10.11
CA LEU A 105 22.13 36.19 -11.17
C LEU A 105 22.86 34.85 -10.92
N LYS A 106 24.13 34.88 -10.49
CA LYS A 106 24.89 33.68 -10.11
C LYS A 106 24.22 32.93 -8.97
N GLN A 107 23.70 33.65 -7.96
CA GLN A 107 22.94 33.06 -6.86
C GLN A 107 21.65 32.39 -7.37
N ALA A 108 20.84 33.08 -8.18
CA ALA A 108 19.62 32.50 -8.75
C ALA A 108 19.90 31.25 -9.59
N ILE A 109 20.98 31.24 -10.39
CA ILE A 109 21.43 30.04 -11.13
C ILE A 109 21.73 28.88 -10.17
N SER A 110 22.45 29.14 -9.07
CA SER A 110 22.76 28.12 -8.06
C SER A 110 21.48 27.58 -7.41
N ASP A 111 20.58 28.48 -7.00
CA ASP A 111 19.33 28.12 -6.35
C ASP A 111 18.38 27.37 -7.28
N GLY A 112 18.35 27.73 -8.57
CA GLY A 112 17.62 27.01 -9.60
C GLY A 112 18.16 25.58 -9.78
N LYS A 113 19.48 25.42 -9.87
CA LYS A 113 20.11 24.09 -9.95
C LYS A 113 19.88 23.25 -8.69
N GLY A 114 19.84 23.89 -7.53
CA GLY A 114 19.55 23.24 -6.25
C GLY A 114 18.17 22.57 -6.16
N THR A 115 17.27 22.83 -7.12
CA THR A 115 15.98 22.13 -7.20
C THR A 115 16.06 20.75 -7.82
N HIS A 116 17.12 20.43 -8.59
CA HIS A 116 17.24 19.12 -9.24
C HIS A 116 17.38 18.01 -8.20
N GLY A 117 16.60 16.93 -8.36
CA GLY A 117 16.54 15.84 -7.38
C GLY A 117 15.57 16.07 -6.22
N THR A 118 14.82 17.18 -6.22
CA THR A 118 13.73 17.42 -5.27
C THR A 118 12.39 17.02 -5.88
N VAL A 119 11.41 16.66 -5.04
CA VAL A 119 10.03 16.35 -5.48
C VAL A 119 9.45 17.49 -6.32
N ALA A 120 9.65 18.74 -5.87
CA ALA A 120 9.22 19.93 -6.61
C ALA A 120 9.66 19.94 -8.08
N TYR A 121 10.86 19.48 -8.42
CA TYR A 121 11.36 19.42 -9.80
C TYR A 121 11.13 18.07 -10.48
N ASP A 122 11.34 16.96 -9.78
CA ASP A 122 11.32 15.63 -10.39
C ASP A 122 9.91 15.25 -10.83
N GLU A 123 8.90 15.57 -10.00
CA GLU A 123 7.47 15.33 -10.25
C GLU A 123 6.78 16.49 -11.01
N ALA A 124 7.50 17.58 -11.32
CA ALA A 124 6.93 18.71 -12.08
C ALA A 124 6.65 18.35 -13.53
N ASP A 125 5.74 19.11 -14.15
CA ASP A 125 5.45 18.97 -15.56
C ASP A 125 6.68 19.26 -16.42
N ALA A 126 6.79 18.54 -17.54
CA ALA A 126 7.93 18.61 -18.44
C ALA A 126 8.19 20.04 -18.98
N ASP A 127 7.14 20.84 -19.20
CA ASP A 127 7.26 22.22 -19.66
C ASP A 127 7.84 23.14 -18.56
N LYS A 128 7.46 22.95 -17.29
CA LYS A 128 8.02 23.71 -16.16
C LYS A 128 9.48 23.38 -15.92
N LYS A 129 9.85 22.09 -15.98
CA LYS A 129 11.24 21.63 -15.91
C LYS A 129 12.08 22.26 -17.03
N SER A 130 11.54 22.24 -18.24
CA SER A 130 12.19 22.85 -19.42
C SER A 130 12.34 24.36 -19.27
N ALA A 131 11.32 25.05 -18.75
CA ALA A 131 11.36 26.49 -18.50
C ALA A 131 12.49 26.87 -17.52
N LEU A 132 12.61 26.15 -16.40
CA LEU A 132 13.68 26.38 -15.42
C LEU A 132 15.06 26.11 -16.02
N ASN A 133 15.23 24.97 -16.70
CA ASN A 133 16.51 24.63 -17.33
C ASN A 133 16.94 25.66 -18.39
N ASN A 134 16.00 26.16 -19.19
CA ASN A 134 16.27 27.19 -20.18
C ASN A 134 16.62 28.53 -19.52
N ALA A 135 15.91 28.93 -18.46
CA ALA A 135 16.21 30.15 -17.71
C ALA A 135 17.61 30.10 -17.09
N ILE A 136 17.97 28.96 -16.48
CA ILE A 136 19.32 28.70 -15.94
C ILE A 136 20.36 28.80 -17.05
N LYS A 137 20.15 28.13 -18.19
CA LYS A 137 21.07 28.16 -19.33
C LYS A 137 21.30 29.59 -19.86
N ASN A 138 20.24 30.38 -19.97
CA ASN A 138 20.33 31.77 -20.42
C ASN A 138 21.09 32.64 -19.41
N GLY A 139 20.86 32.44 -18.11
CA GLY A 139 21.65 33.09 -17.06
C GLY A 139 23.14 32.71 -17.15
N GLN A 140 23.44 31.43 -17.39
CA GLN A 140 24.81 30.94 -17.52
C GLN A 140 25.56 31.61 -18.68
N ALA A 141 24.89 31.86 -19.80
CA ALA A 141 25.49 32.54 -20.95
C ALA A 141 26.01 33.95 -20.62
N VAL A 142 25.30 34.69 -19.75
CA VAL A 142 25.74 36.02 -19.30
C VAL A 142 26.87 35.94 -18.28
N THR A 143 26.82 34.95 -17.38
CA THR A 143 27.82 34.78 -16.31
C THR A 143 29.11 34.06 -16.74
N ASP A 144 29.18 33.56 -17.98
CA ASP A 144 30.40 32.97 -18.54
C ASP A 144 31.49 34.04 -18.57
N VAL A 145 32.54 33.83 -17.79
CA VAL A 145 33.62 34.81 -17.59
C VAL A 145 34.32 35.16 -18.90
N THR A 146 34.47 34.17 -19.80
CA THR A 146 35.28 34.28 -21.01
C THR A 146 34.46 34.64 -22.23
N ASN A 147 33.28 34.00 -22.39
CA ASN A 147 32.45 34.08 -23.59
C ASN A 147 31.18 34.91 -23.40
N GLY A 148 30.91 35.41 -22.20
CA GLY A 148 29.76 36.26 -21.92
C GLY A 148 29.81 37.59 -22.68
N GLY A 149 28.65 38.08 -23.07
CA GLY A 149 28.50 39.39 -23.73
C GLY A 149 28.49 40.55 -22.74
N ASN A 150 28.48 41.78 -23.27
CA ASN A 150 28.25 42.99 -22.48
C ASN A 150 26.75 43.20 -22.21
N ASP A 151 26.13 42.26 -21.49
CA ASP A 151 24.75 42.38 -21.07
C ASP A 151 24.60 43.43 -19.96
N ASP A 152 23.59 44.28 -20.09
CA ASP A 152 23.33 45.39 -19.18
C ASP A 152 22.59 44.95 -17.90
N LEU A 153 22.52 45.85 -16.92
CA LEU A 153 21.88 45.57 -15.63
C LEU A 153 20.40 45.20 -15.79
N SER A 154 19.72 45.77 -16.78
CA SER A 154 18.31 45.47 -17.05
C SER A 154 18.13 44.02 -17.52
N THR A 155 18.99 43.56 -18.43
CA THR A 155 19.01 42.18 -18.92
C THR A 155 19.37 41.20 -17.81
N VAL A 156 20.40 41.51 -17.01
CA VAL A 156 20.79 40.69 -15.86
C VAL A 156 19.62 40.51 -14.89
N ARG A 157 18.94 41.60 -14.50
CA ARG A 157 17.77 41.55 -13.61
C ARG A 157 16.61 40.74 -14.19
N ARG A 158 16.35 40.88 -15.51
CA ARG A 158 15.32 40.10 -16.19
C ARG A 158 15.62 38.61 -16.20
N LEU A 159 16.88 38.22 -16.37
CA LEU A 159 17.31 36.81 -16.31
C LEU A 159 17.18 36.24 -14.90
N THR A 160 17.57 37.01 -13.88
CA THR A 160 17.36 36.63 -12.47
C THR A 160 15.87 36.37 -12.21
N GLN A 161 15.00 37.31 -12.59
CA GLN A 161 13.56 37.15 -12.43
C GLN A 161 13.01 35.94 -13.18
N ALA A 162 13.52 35.65 -14.39
CA ALA A 162 13.08 34.49 -15.16
C ALA A 162 13.39 33.17 -14.46
N ILE A 163 14.56 33.05 -13.81
CA ILE A 163 14.92 31.87 -13.02
C ILE A 163 14.01 31.73 -11.80
N GLU A 164 13.82 32.80 -11.03
CA GLU A 164 12.96 32.78 -9.85
C GLU A 164 11.50 32.45 -10.19
N THR A 165 10.97 33.03 -11.28
CA THR A 165 9.63 32.72 -11.77
C THR A 165 9.50 31.27 -12.22
N ALA A 166 10.48 30.75 -12.98
CA ALA A 166 10.45 29.36 -13.43
C ALA A 166 10.59 28.36 -12.26
N LYS A 167 11.41 28.69 -11.25
CA LYS A 167 11.56 27.93 -10.01
C LYS A 167 10.26 27.89 -9.22
N ALA A 168 9.60 29.04 -9.04
CA ALA A 168 8.31 29.12 -8.34
C ALA A 168 7.17 28.43 -9.10
N ALA A 169 7.30 28.27 -10.42
CA ALA A 169 6.32 27.59 -11.27
C ALA A 169 6.47 26.06 -11.26
N LEU A 170 7.50 25.50 -10.61
CA LEU A 170 7.61 24.06 -10.39
C LEU A 170 6.41 23.56 -9.58
N ASN A 171 5.75 22.52 -10.09
CA ASN A 171 4.49 22.02 -9.55
C ASN A 171 4.57 20.56 -9.08
N GLY A 172 5.78 20.01 -8.87
CA GLY A 172 5.93 18.60 -8.53
C GLY A 172 5.27 18.18 -7.22
N GLU A 173 5.31 19.03 -6.19
CA GLU A 173 4.62 18.78 -4.91
C GLU A 173 3.09 18.67 -5.10
N ASN A 174 2.50 19.60 -5.86
CA ASN A 174 1.06 19.59 -6.14
C ASN A 174 0.66 18.39 -6.99
N ASN A 175 1.51 17.99 -7.94
CA ASN A 175 1.30 16.81 -8.77
C ASN A 175 1.30 15.53 -7.90
N LEU A 176 2.25 15.41 -6.97
CA LEU A 176 2.30 14.29 -6.02
C LEU A 176 1.08 14.28 -5.10
N GLU A 177 0.69 15.42 -4.53
CA GLU A 177 -0.50 15.54 -3.67
C GLU A 177 -1.78 15.17 -4.45
N THR A 178 -1.90 15.61 -5.69
CA THR A 178 -3.03 15.24 -6.56
C THR A 178 -3.07 13.73 -6.81
N ALA A 179 -1.92 13.11 -7.08
CA ALA A 179 -1.83 11.66 -7.26
C ALA A 179 -2.23 10.91 -5.98
N GLN A 180 -1.76 11.36 -4.81
CA GLN A 180 -2.13 10.80 -3.51
C GLN A 180 -3.65 10.90 -3.26
N ASN A 181 -4.24 12.06 -3.52
CA ASN A 181 -5.67 12.29 -3.34
C ASN A 181 -6.52 11.41 -4.25
N HIS A 182 -6.16 11.29 -5.53
CA HIS A 182 -6.86 10.38 -6.45
C HIS A 182 -6.70 8.92 -6.02
N ALA A 183 -5.52 8.50 -5.59
CA ALA A 183 -5.32 7.14 -5.11
C ALA A 183 -6.17 6.85 -3.86
N ASN A 184 -6.24 7.77 -2.90
CA ASN A 184 -7.11 7.62 -1.72
C ASN A 184 -8.59 7.52 -2.10
N GLN A 185 -9.05 8.33 -3.06
CA GLN A 185 -10.42 8.21 -3.58
C GLN A 185 -10.67 6.82 -4.20
N ASP A 186 -9.68 6.25 -4.88
CA ASP A 186 -9.79 4.89 -5.42
C ASP A 186 -9.81 3.83 -4.30
N ILE A 187 -9.01 3.98 -3.23
CA ILE A 187 -9.06 3.12 -2.03
C ILE A 187 -10.45 3.17 -1.38
N ASP A 188 -11.05 4.35 -1.27
CA ASP A 188 -12.39 4.51 -0.69
C ASP A 188 -13.44 3.67 -1.44
N GLN A 189 -13.31 3.53 -2.76
CA GLN A 189 -14.23 2.74 -3.58
C GLN A 189 -13.97 1.22 -3.53
N MET A 190 -12.88 0.76 -2.89
CA MET A 190 -12.59 -0.67 -2.75
C MET A 190 -13.57 -1.32 -1.77
N GLY A 191 -14.49 -2.13 -2.29
CA GLY A 191 -15.61 -2.67 -1.52
C GLY A 191 -15.27 -3.85 -0.61
N ASN A 192 -14.17 -4.56 -0.86
CA ASN A 192 -13.80 -5.76 -0.11
C ASN A 192 -12.80 -5.47 1.02
N LEU A 193 -12.20 -4.29 1.05
CA LEU A 193 -11.32 -3.86 2.15
C LEU A 193 -12.15 -3.44 3.36
N SER A 194 -11.72 -3.88 4.55
CA SER A 194 -12.22 -3.37 5.83
C SER A 194 -11.77 -1.92 6.08
N GLY A 195 -12.37 -1.25 7.07
CA GLY A 195 -11.97 0.11 7.44
C GLY A 195 -10.50 0.21 7.84
N ASP A 196 -9.98 -0.76 8.59
CA ASP A 196 -8.58 -0.79 9.03
C ASP A 196 -7.62 -1.04 7.85
N GLN A 197 -8.00 -1.93 6.93
CA GLN A 197 -7.22 -2.19 5.71
C GLN A 197 -7.17 -0.96 4.78
N LYS A 198 -8.29 -0.24 4.63
CA LYS A 198 -8.31 1.04 3.91
C LYS A 198 -7.40 2.06 4.57
N GLN A 199 -7.47 2.20 5.90
CA GLN A 199 -6.63 3.14 6.62
C GLN A 199 -5.13 2.84 6.47
N ASN A 200 -4.76 1.56 6.45
CA ASN A 200 -3.38 1.12 6.21
C ASN A 200 -2.93 1.48 4.78
N ALA A 201 -3.77 1.22 3.77
CA ALA A 201 -3.50 1.59 2.38
C ALA A 201 -3.35 3.12 2.21
N GLU A 202 -4.27 3.91 2.76
CA GLU A 202 -4.21 5.38 2.74
C GLU A 202 -2.94 5.90 3.44
N THR A 203 -2.52 5.26 4.53
CA THR A 203 -1.27 5.62 5.22
C THR A 203 -0.06 5.35 4.33
N ALA A 204 -0.04 4.24 3.60
CA ALA A 204 1.01 3.95 2.62
C ALA A 204 1.05 5.00 1.49
N ILE A 205 -0.12 5.41 0.98
CA ILE A 205 -0.25 6.48 -0.03
C ILE A 205 0.28 7.81 0.50
N LYS A 206 -0.09 8.20 1.72
CA LYS A 206 0.36 9.46 2.35
C LYS A 206 1.87 9.50 2.56
N ASN A 207 2.50 8.35 2.81
CA ASN A 207 3.94 8.25 3.03
C ASN A 207 4.75 8.10 1.72
N ALA A 208 4.09 7.89 0.59
CA ALA A 208 4.72 7.80 -0.72
C ALA A 208 5.39 9.13 -1.09
N LYS A 209 6.62 9.07 -1.62
CA LYS A 209 7.44 10.26 -1.92
C LYS A 209 7.47 10.63 -3.40
N THR A 210 6.94 9.75 -4.25
CA THR A 210 6.91 9.89 -5.71
C THR A 210 5.59 9.38 -6.24
N SER A 211 5.20 9.82 -7.45
CA SER A 211 3.98 9.30 -8.09
C SER A 211 4.07 7.78 -8.36
N SER A 212 5.28 7.26 -8.53
CA SER A 212 5.53 5.82 -8.68
C SER A 212 5.25 5.06 -7.38
N ASP A 213 5.68 5.58 -6.24
CA ASP A 213 5.40 4.98 -4.93
C ASP A 213 3.89 4.98 -4.63
N VAL A 214 3.19 6.08 -4.98
CA VAL A 214 1.73 6.17 -4.89
C VAL A 214 1.07 5.08 -5.74
N ALA A 215 1.49 4.95 -7.00
CA ALA A 215 0.96 3.93 -7.89
C ALA A 215 1.20 2.50 -7.37
N LYS A 216 2.38 2.24 -6.79
CA LYS A 216 2.69 0.95 -6.16
C LYS A 216 1.75 0.67 -4.98
N ALA A 217 1.64 1.58 -4.03
CA ALA A 217 0.78 1.40 -2.86
C ALA A 217 -0.70 1.21 -3.25
N LYS A 218 -1.18 1.94 -4.26
CA LYS A 218 -2.52 1.76 -4.83
C LYS A 218 -2.71 0.35 -5.40
N ASN A 219 -1.74 -0.14 -6.17
CA ASN A 219 -1.81 -1.48 -6.76
C ASN A 219 -1.74 -2.58 -5.70
N ASP A 220 -0.91 -2.41 -4.66
CA ASP A 220 -0.84 -3.35 -3.53
C ASP A 220 -2.21 -3.45 -2.85
N ALA A 221 -2.87 -2.32 -2.56
CA ALA A 221 -4.22 -2.29 -1.99
C ALA A 221 -5.29 -2.88 -2.92
N LYS A 222 -5.16 -2.65 -4.24
CA LYS A 222 -6.06 -3.23 -5.23
C LYS A 222 -5.95 -4.76 -5.25
N THR A 223 -4.74 -5.30 -5.21
CA THR A 223 -4.50 -6.75 -5.14
C THR A 223 -5.15 -7.33 -3.89
N LEU A 224 -4.92 -6.71 -2.73
CA LEU A 224 -5.54 -7.12 -1.47
C LEU A 224 -7.08 -7.11 -1.57
N ASN A 225 -7.67 -6.05 -2.14
CA ASN A 225 -9.12 -5.96 -2.34
C ASN A 225 -9.66 -7.11 -3.22
N ASP A 226 -8.97 -7.42 -4.31
CA ASP A 226 -9.40 -8.47 -5.23
C ASP A 226 -9.31 -9.85 -4.55
N ASP A 227 -8.24 -10.11 -3.81
CA ASP A 227 -8.02 -11.38 -3.11
C ASP A 227 -8.98 -11.59 -1.94
N LEU A 228 -9.27 -10.53 -1.18
CA LEU A 228 -10.31 -10.58 -0.13
C LEU A 228 -11.72 -10.82 -0.70
N GLY A 229 -11.98 -10.33 -1.91
CA GLY A 229 -13.21 -10.64 -2.64
C GLY A 229 -13.33 -12.14 -2.97
N LYS A 230 -12.25 -12.74 -3.49
CA LYS A 230 -12.19 -14.19 -3.77
C LYS A 230 -12.29 -15.02 -2.50
N LEU A 231 -11.59 -14.62 -1.44
CA LEU A 231 -11.62 -15.29 -0.14
C LEU A 231 -13.06 -15.28 0.43
N SER A 232 -13.73 -14.12 0.39
CA SER A 232 -15.11 -13.98 0.87
C SER A 232 -16.08 -14.89 0.12
N GLN A 233 -15.94 -14.99 -1.21
CA GLN A 233 -16.75 -15.92 -2.01
C GLN A 233 -16.46 -17.37 -1.63
N THR A 234 -15.18 -17.74 -1.52
CA THR A 234 -14.76 -19.10 -1.18
C THR A 234 -15.25 -19.52 0.20
N ILE A 235 -15.21 -18.62 1.19
CA ILE A 235 -15.80 -18.83 2.52
C ILE A 235 -17.30 -19.08 2.42
N SER A 236 -18.01 -18.32 1.58
CA SER A 236 -19.44 -18.52 1.35
C SER A 236 -19.73 -19.90 0.73
N ASP A 237 -18.95 -20.31 -0.27
CA ASP A 237 -19.10 -21.59 -0.96
C ASP A 237 -18.79 -22.77 -0.01
N ALA A 238 -17.74 -22.66 0.80
CA ALA A 238 -17.39 -23.64 1.82
C ALA A 238 -18.50 -23.78 2.88
N ASN A 239 -19.07 -22.67 3.35
CA ASN A 239 -20.20 -22.69 4.28
C ASN A 239 -21.45 -23.35 3.66
N GLN A 240 -21.71 -23.14 2.37
CA GLN A 240 -22.79 -23.83 1.66
C GLN A 240 -22.49 -25.33 1.54
N ALA A 241 -21.27 -25.72 1.21
CA ALA A 241 -20.86 -27.13 1.11
C ALA A 241 -21.13 -27.90 2.41
N LYS A 242 -20.93 -27.26 3.58
CA LYS A 242 -21.22 -27.84 4.90
C LYS A 242 -22.68 -28.23 5.13
N THR A 243 -23.60 -27.71 4.33
CA THR A 243 -25.03 -28.05 4.40
C THR A 243 -25.43 -29.24 3.51
N THR A 244 -24.48 -29.76 2.72
CA THR A 244 -24.73 -30.81 1.74
C THR A 244 -24.32 -32.20 2.23
N PRO A 245 -24.90 -33.30 1.69
CA PRO A 245 -24.43 -34.65 1.96
C PRO A 245 -22.95 -34.85 1.66
N ASN A 246 -22.40 -34.14 0.68
CA ASN A 246 -20.99 -34.22 0.35
C ASN A 246 -20.08 -33.82 1.52
N TYR A 247 -20.57 -32.98 2.44
CA TYR A 247 -19.91 -32.73 3.72
C TYR A 247 -20.40 -33.67 4.82
N THR A 248 -21.70 -33.81 5.06
CA THR A 248 -22.21 -34.54 6.23
C THR A 248 -21.85 -36.02 6.24
N GLU A 249 -21.70 -36.62 5.07
CA GLU A 249 -21.32 -38.04 4.89
C GLU A 249 -19.82 -38.21 4.56
N ALA A 250 -19.05 -37.12 4.48
CA ALA A 250 -17.61 -37.21 4.23
C ALA A 250 -16.85 -37.85 5.39
N ASP A 251 -15.63 -38.31 5.12
CA ASP A 251 -14.77 -38.85 6.17
C ASP A 251 -14.52 -37.78 7.26
N PRO A 252 -14.52 -38.14 8.56
CA PRO A 252 -14.33 -37.18 9.64
C PRO A 252 -13.06 -36.33 9.51
N GLU A 253 -11.98 -36.89 8.95
CA GLU A 253 -10.73 -36.16 8.69
C GLU A 253 -10.89 -35.07 7.61
N LYS A 254 -11.69 -35.32 6.57
CA LYS A 254 -11.96 -34.34 5.50
C LYS A 254 -12.94 -33.27 5.95
N GLN A 255 -13.93 -33.62 6.78
CA GLN A 255 -14.79 -32.64 7.46
C GLN A 255 -13.94 -31.69 8.31
N LYS A 256 -13.05 -32.26 9.13
CA LYS A 256 -12.13 -31.47 9.97
C LYS A 256 -11.21 -30.59 9.14
N ALA A 257 -10.64 -31.11 8.04
CA ALA A 257 -9.77 -30.33 7.18
C ALA A 257 -10.49 -29.11 6.58
N LEU A 258 -11.74 -29.26 6.15
CA LEU A 258 -12.55 -28.13 5.69
C LEU A 258 -12.83 -27.13 6.81
N ASP A 259 -13.18 -27.60 8.00
CA ASP A 259 -13.46 -26.75 9.16
C ASP A 259 -12.22 -25.96 9.61
N ASP A 260 -11.05 -26.60 9.64
CA ASP A 260 -9.78 -25.95 9.97
C ASP A 260 -9.42 -24.89 8.91
N ALA A 261 -9.47 -25.24 7.63
CA ALA A 261 -9.17 -24.31 6.53
C ALA A 261 -10.17 -23.13 6.49
N LEU A 262 -11.44 -23.38 6.84
CA LEU A 262 -12.45 -22.33 6.93
C LEU A 262 -12.14 -21.37 8.09
N SER A 263 -11.67 -21.89 9.23
CA SER A 263 -11.23 -21.08 10.37
C SER A 263 -10.01 -20.23 10.03
N GLU A 264 -9.04 -20.77 9.29
CA GLU A 264 -7.86 -20.02 8.81
C GLU A 264 -8.27 -18.95 7.80
N ALA A 265 -9.17 -19.26 6.87
CA ALA A 265 -9.74 -18.32 5.92
C ALA A 265 -10.48 -17.16 6.59
N GLU A 266 -11.28 -17.43 7.63
CA GLU A 266 -11.95 -16.37 8.38
C GLU A 266 -10.97 -15.45 9.11
N GLN A 267 -9.85 -15.98 9.61
CA GLN A 267 -8.78 -15.16 10.19
C GLN A 267 -8.04 -14.32 9.14
N ALA A 268 -7.81 -14.88 7.95
CA ALA A 268 -7.10 -14.20 6.87
C ALA A 268 -7.85 -12.97 6.33
N LYS A 269 -9.16 -12.83 6.57
CA LYS A 269 -9.95 -11.64 6.18
C LYS A 269 -9.43 -10.34 6.78
N ASP A 270 -8.79 -10.42 7.93
CA ASP A 270 -8.23 -9.26 8.63
C ASP A 270 -6.75 -9.01 8.26
N SER A 271 -6.13 -9.89 7.45
CA SER A 271 -4.74 -9.72 7.03
C SER A 271 -4.58 -8.55 6.06
N ASN A 272 -3.41 -7.92 6.12
CA ASN A 272 -2.98 -6.92 5.13
C ASN A 272 -1.98 -7.49 4.13
N ASP A 273 -1.63 -8.78 4.21
CA ASP A 273 -0.73 -9.46 3.29
C ASP A 273 -1.56 -10.25 2.25
N PRO A 274 -1.55 -9.82 0.97
CA PRO A 274 -2.24 -10.54 -0.11
C PRO A 274 -1.83 -12.02 -0.20
N SER A 275 -0.58 -12.35 0.14
CA SER A 275 -0.06 -13.73 0.05
C SER A 275 -0.70 -14.64 1.09
N GLU A 276 -0.99 -14.13 2.29
CA GLU A 276 -1.69 -14.88 3.33
C GLU A 276 -3.15 -15.12 2.93
N VAL A 277 -3.81 -14.09 2.37
CA VAL A 277 -5.18 -14.16 1.85
C VAL A 277 -5.28 -15.18 0.71
N GLU A 278 -4.34 -15.13 -0.24
CA GLU A 278 -4.29 -16.06 -1.38
C GLU A 278 -4.08 -17.50 -0.91
N LYS A 279 -3.13 -17.72 0.01
CA LYS A 279 -2.87 -19.05 0.58
C LYS A 279 -4.11 -19.61 1.28
N ALA A 280 -4.75 -18.84 2.16
CA ALA A 280 -5.93 -19.29 2.88
C ALA A 280 -7.12 -19.58 1.92
N THR A 281 -7.25 -18.77 0.87
CA THR A 281 -8.24 -19.02 -0.20
C THR A 281 -7.99 -20.36 -0.86
N LYS A 282 -6.74 -20.64 -1.23
CA LYS A 282 -6.35 -21.90 -1.90
C LYS A 282 -6.54 -23.11 -0.99
N ASP A 283 -6.08 -23.03 0.26
CA ASP A 283 -6.21 -24.14 1.21
C ASP A 283 -7.68 -24.49 1.47
N LEU A 284 -8.56 -23.48 1.53
CA LEU A 284 -10.00 -23.69 1.68
C LEU A 284 -10.62 -24.35 0.44
N GLN A 285 -10.24 -23.91 -0.77
CA GLN A 285 -10.69 -24.54 -2.02
C GLN A 285 -10.24 -26.00 -2.12
N ASP A 286 -8.99 -26.27 -1.78
CA ASP A 286 -8.41 -27.62 -1.83
C ASP A 286 -9.11 -28.54 -0.79
N ALA A 287 -9.39 -28.05 0.42
CA ALA A 287 -10.14 -28.79 1.43
C ALA A 287 -11.60 -29.04 1.02
N GLN A 288 -12.26 -28.07 0.38
CA GLN A 288 -13.63 -28.23 -0.13
C GLN A 288 -13.68 -29.26 -1.27
N ALA A 289 -12.70 -29.26 -2.17
CA ALA A 289 -12.60 -30.23 -3.26
C ALA A 289 -12.29 -31.66 -2.77
N ALA A 290 -11.66 -31.79 -1.60
CA ALA A 290 -11.32 -33.08 -1.00
C ALA A 290 -12.49 -33.81 -0.34
N LEU A 291 -13.64 -33.13 -0.15
CA LEU A 291 -14.85 -33.76 0.39
C LEU A 291 -15.31 -34.95 -0.46
N ASN A 292 -15.72 -36.02 0.22
CA ASN A 292 -16.07 -37.30 -0.40
C ASN A 292 -17.41 -37.87 0.08
N GLY A 293 -18.26 -37.05 0.71
CA GLY A 293 -19.53 -37.54 1.26
C GLY A 293 -20.47 -38.09 0.21
N ASP A 294 -20.50 -37.51 -1.00
CA ASP A 294 -21.36 -38.02 -2.07
C ASP A 294 -20.90 -39.42 -2.53
N ALA A 295 -19.58 -39.65 -2.59
CA ALA A 295 -19.02 -40.96 -2.91
C ALA A 295 -19.29 -41.98 -1.79
N ASN A 296 -19.16 -41.56 -0.53
CA ASN A 296 -19.46 -42.39 0.63
C ASN A 296 -20.95 -42.78 0.66
N LYS A 297 -21.85 -41.82 0.38
CA LYS A 297 -23.29 -42.04 0.28
C LYS A 297 -23.62 -43.04 -0.84
N ALA A 298 -23.06 -42.85 -2.03
CA ALA A 298 -23.26 -43.77 -3.15
C ALA A 298 -22.76 -45.19 -2.84
N LYS A 299 -21.61 -45.31 -2.15
CA LYS A 299 -21.09 -46.60 -1.70
C LYS A 299 -22.04 -47.29 -0.71
N ALA A 300 -22.56 -46.55 0.27
CA ALA A 300 -23.51 -47.07 1.24
C ALA A 300 -24.85 -47.50 0.61
N GLU A 301 -25.35 -46.74 -0.37
CA GLU A 301 -26.57 -47.08 -1.12
C GLU A 301 -26.41 -48.38 -1.94
N ASN A 302 -25.25 -48.58 -2.58
CA ASN A 302 -24.96 -49.81 -3.30
C ASN A 302 -24.86 -51.02 -2.36
N GLU A 303 -24.16 -50.88 -1.23
CA GLU A 303 -24.04 -51.94 -0.22
C GLU A 303 -25.39 -52.32 0.42
N ALA A 304 -26.31 -51.37 0.54
CA ALA A 304 -27.67 -51.63 1.01
C ALA A 304 -28.52 -52.39 -0.04
N ASN A 305 -28.35 -52.08 -1.33
CA ASN A 305 -29.08 -52.74 -2.41
C ASN A 305 -28.60 -54.18 -2.65
N ASP A 306 -27.29 -54.46 -2.54
CA ASP A 306 -26.75 -55.82 -2.68
C ASP A 306 -27.32 -56.80 -1.62
N ASN A 307 -27.51 -56.33 -0.39
CA ASN A 307 -28.18 -57.11 0.67
C ASN A 307 -29.67 -57.39 0.39
N THR A 308 -30.30 -56.56 -0.44
CA THR A 308 -31.73 -56.71 -0.79
C THR A 308 -31.91 -57.76 -1.90
N ASP A 309 -30.94 -57.91 -2.80
CA ASP A 309 -30.96 -58.95 -3.84
C ASP A 309 -30.59 -60.34 -3.27
N GLU A 310 -29.63 -60.43 -2.33
CA GLU A 310 -29.34 -61.69 -1.61
C GLU A 310 -30.52 -62.17 -0.75
N SER A 311 -31.21 -61.24 -0.08
CA SER A 311 -32.40 -61.58 0.72
C SER A 311 -33.61 -61.97 -0.14
N ASN A 312 -33.80 -61.38 -1.33
CA ASN A 312 -34.81 -61.81 -2.29
C ASN A 312 -34.44 -63.12 -3.00
N GLN A 313 -33.16 -63.38 -3.29
CA GLN A 313 -32.74 -64.65 -3.89
C GLN A 313 -32.93 -65.82 -2.92
N THR A 314 -32.77 -65.58 -1.61
CA THR A 314 -33.05 -66.55 -0.53
C THR A 314 -34.55 -66.77 -0.31
N GLN A 315 -35.39 -65.76 -0.57
CA GLN A 315 -36.85 -65.87 -0.44
C GLN A 315 -37.52 -66.49 -1.69
N VAL A 316 -36.99 -66.24 -2.89
CA VAL A 316 -37.49 -66.80 -4.15
C VAL A 316 -37.08 -68.26 -4.36
N THR A 317 -35.92 -68.70 -3.87
CA THR A 317 -35.59 -70.15 -3.84
C THR A 317 -36.48 -70.94 -2.88
N ASN A 318 -37.05 -70.31 -1.84
CA ASN A 318 -37.98 -70.95 -0.91
C ASN A 318 -39.45 -70.97 -1.37
N GLN A 319 -39.83 -70.24 -2.43
CA GLN A 319 -41.20 -70.28 -2.98
C GLN A 319 -41.35 -71.18 -4.22
N SER A 320 -40.26 -71.59 -4.89
CA SER A 320 -40.35 -72.39 -6.12
C SER A 320 -40.31 -73.91 -5.94
N THR A 321 -40.33 -74.45 -4.71
CA THR A 321 -40.41 -75.91 -4.47
C THR A 321 -41.71 -76.38 -3.81
N ASN A 322 -42.70 -75.50 -3.61
CA ASN A 322 -43.97 -75.92 -3.03
C ASN A 322 -44.97 -76.44 -4.08
N ALA A 323 -44.54 -77.47 -4.82
CA ALA A 323 -45.41 -78.37 -5.54
C ALA A 323 -44.83 -79.79 -5.51
N ASN A 324 -45.26 -80.55 -4.51
CA ASN A 324 -45.10 -82.00 -4.32
C ASN A 324 -43.72 -82.50 -3.82
N ASN A 325 -43.59 -82.85 -2.54
CA ASN A 325 -43.42 -84.25 -2.09
C ASN A 325 -43.29 -84.40 -0.56
N SER A 326 -43.77 -85.53 -0.05
CA SER A 326 -43.92 -85.93 1.34
C SER A 326 -42.62 -86.31 2.08
N ASN A 327 -41.81 -85.33 2.50
CA ASN A 327 -40.72 -85.59 3.46
C ASN A 327 -40.23 -84.31 4.17
N LEU A 328 -41.03 -83.77 5.11
CA LEU A 328 -40.59 -82.65 5.95
C LEU A 328 -39.60 -83.15 7.02
N ARG A 329 -38.55 -82.37 7.28
CA ARG A 329 -37.58 -82.59 8.36
C ARG A 329 -38.22 -82.31 9.72
N ASP A 330 -37.71 -82.90 10.79
CA ASP A 330 -38.31 -82.76 12.11
C ASP A 330 -38.22 -81.33 12.66
N ALA A 331 -37.15 -80.60 12.34
CA ALA A 331 -37.02 -79.15 12.61
C ALA A 331 -38.13 -78.30 11.97
N ASP A 332 -38.72 -78.77 10.86
CA ASP A 332 -39.78 -78.04 10.13
C ASP A 332 -41.19 -78.39 10.63
N LYS A 333 -41.33 -79.46 11.45
CA LYS A 333 -42.62 -79.89 12.02
C LYS A 333 -42.81 -79.44 13.48
N ILE A 334 -41.72 -79.31 14.23
CA ILE A 334 -41.75 -79.12 15.68
C ILE A 334 -41.50 -77.64 16.00
N THR A 335 -42.49 -76.99 16.60
CA THR A 335 -42.30 -75.63 17.14
C THR A 335 -41.73 -75.72 18.56
N ILE A 336 -40.53 -75.19 18.78
CA ILE A 336 -39.88 -75.19 20.10
C ILE A 336 -40.42 -74.03 20.96
N SER A 337 -40.91 -74.38 22.15
CA SER A 337 -41.31 -73.44 23.20
C SER A 337 -40.18 -73.26 24.21
N VAL A 338 -39.91 -72.02 24.63
CA VAL A 338 -39.00 -71.73 25.75
C VAL A 338 -39.83 -71.12 26.88
N GLN A 339 -39.90 -71.81 28.02
CA GLN A 339 -40.66 -71.35 29.17
C GLN A 339 -39.74 -70.73 30.23
N GLY A 340 -40.07 -69.51 30.65
CA GLY A 340 -39.43 -68.83 31.77
C GLY A 340 -38.27 -67.91 31.38
N THR A 341 -37.93 -67.00 32.29
CA THR A 341 -36.70 -66.19 32.23
C THR A 341 -35.62 -66.88 33.05
N ILE A 342 -34.49 -67.21 32.43
CA ILE A 342 -33.35 -67.83 33.11
C ILE A 342 -32.41 -66.73 33.59
N THR A 343 -32.06 -66.80 34.88
CA THR A 343 -31.18 -65.85 35.53
C THR A 343 -29.73 -66.28 35.40
N VAL A 344 -28.88 -65.44 34.81
CA VAL A 344 -27.46 -65.73 34.58
C VAL A 344 -26.58 -64.66 35.22
N HIS A 345 -25.31 -64.97 35.49
CA HIS A 345 -24.35 -64.05 36.10
C HIS A 345 -23.77 -63.07 35.07
N ASP A 346 -23.45 -63.56 33.87
CA ASP A 346 -22.92 -62.79 32.74
C ASP A 346 -23.60 -63.24 31.45
N LYS A 347 -24.16 -62.30 30.68
CA LYS A 347 -24.86 -62.59 29.40
C LYS A 347 -23.91 -62.87 28.25
N SER A 348 -22.64 -62.49 28.39
CA SER A 348 -21.61 -62.68 27.36
C SER A 348 -20.77 -63.94 27.58
N MET A 349 -20.93 -64.61 28.74
CA MET A 349 -20.16 -65.79 29.10
C MET A 349 -20.91 -66.68 30.12
N LEU A 350 -21.70 -67.64 29.64
CA LEU A 350 -22.39 -68.60 30.52
C LEU A 350 -21.47 -69.70 31.06
N THR A 351 -21.64 -70.03 32.34
CA THR A 351 -20.97 -71.19 32.95
C THR A 351 -21.60 -72.52 32.51
N SER A 352 -20.87 -73.63 32.60
CA SER A 352 -21.40 -74.96 32.25
C SER A 352 -22.66 -75.35 33.03
N SER A 353 -22.81 -74.85 34.26
CA SER A 353 -24.02 -75.08 35.07
C SER A 353 -25.22 -74.30 34.52
N GLU A 354 -25.03 -73.03 34.14
CA GLU A 354 -26.11 -72.20 33.58
C GLU A 354 -26.54 -72.67 32.19
N LYS A 355 -25.60 -73.19 31.39
CA LYS A 355 -25.91 -73.85 30.11
C LYS A 355 -26.77 -75.10 30.30
N ALA A 356 -26.46 -75.92 31.33
CA ALA A 356 -27.25 -77.10 31.65
C ALA A 356 -28.67 -76.75 32.14
N GLU A 357 -28.83 -75.64 32.88
CA GLU A 357 -30.16 -75.14 33.28
C GLU A 357 -30.99 -74.68 32.07
N ILE A 358 -30.37 -74.03 31.09
CA ILE A 358 -31.02 -73.64 29.83
C ILE A 358 -31.44 -74.86 29.01
N GLU A 359 -30.55 -75.83 28.85
CA GLU A 359 -30.87 -77.09 28.18
C GLU A 359 -32.07 -77.78 28.86
N GLN A 360 -32.05 -77.89 30.19
CA GLN A 360 -33.12 -78.55 30.93
C GLN A 360 -34.46 -77.81 30.82
N ALA A 361 -34.45 -76.47 30.84
CA ALA A 361 -35.65 -75.67 30.65
C ALA A 361 -36.28 -75.89 29.27
N ILE A 362 -35.45 -76.00 28.22
CA ILE A 362 -35.91 -76.33 26.87
C ILE A 362 -36.47 -77.75 26.83
N ARG A 363 -35.82 -78.75 27.44
CA ARG A 363 -36.36 -80.12 27.48
C ARG A 363 -37.70 -80.19 28.23
N ASN A 364 -37.83 -79.49 29.35
CA ASN A 364 -39.07 -79.47 30.14
C ASN A 364 -40.23 -78.77 29.42
N ALA A 365 -39.93 -77.71 28.68
CA ALA A 365 -40.94 -76.97 27.90
C ALA A 365 -41.40 -77.73 26.64
N ASN A 366 -40.66 -78.77 26.23
CA ASN A 366 -40.91 -79.55 25.02
C ASN A 366 -40.83 -81.06 25.33
N PRO A 367 -41.82 -81.61 26.07
CA PRO A 367 -41.81 -83.01 26.48
C PRO A 367 -41.91 -84.01 25.32
N ASP A 368 -42.42 -83.55 24.16
CA ASP A 368 -42.64 -84.38 22.96
C ASP A 368 -41.44 -84.40 22.00
N LEU A 369 -40.26 -83.95 22.43
CA LEU A 369 -39.05 -84.00 21.60
C LEU A 369 -38.70 -85.45 21.22
N PRO A 370 -38.34 -85.71 19.94
CA PRO A 370 -37.91 -87.03 19.52
C PRO A 370 -36.75 -87.57 20.36
N GLN A 371 -36.81 -88.86 20.70
CA GLN A 371 -35.73 -89.55 21.40
C GLN A 371 -34.43 -89.48 20.57
N GLY A 372 -33.34 -89.03 21.18
CA GLY A 372 -32.06 -88.79 20.49
C GLY A 372 -31.82 -87.32 20.09
N THR A 373 -32.74 -86.39 20.39
CA THR A 373 -32.54 -84.95 20.18
C THR A 373 -31.42 -84.41 21.08
N ASN A 374 -30.39 -83.85 20.45
CA ASN A 374 -29.27 -83.17 21.11
C ASN A 374 -29.57 -81.67 21.25
N ILE A 375 -29.25 -81.08 22.40
CA ILE A 375 -29.44 -79.66 22.66
C ILE A 375 -28.12 -79.14 23.21
N SER A 376 -27.51 -78.16 22.54
CA SER A 376 -26.26 -77.54 22.96
C SER A 376 -26.44 -76.04 23.12
N VAL A 377 -25.89 -75.45 24.19
CA VAL A 377 -26.06 -74.02 24.49
C VAL A 377 -24.72 -73.28 24.37
N ASP A 378 -24.69 -72.22 23.57
CA ASP A 378 -23.50 -71.40 23.37
C ASP A 378 -23.20 -70.47 24.56
N ASP A 379 -22.07 -69.75 24.52
CA ASP A 379 -21.62 -68.84 25.59
C ASP A 379 -22.51 -67.59 25.74
N THR A 380 -23.47 -67.37 24.83
CA THR A 380 -24.41 -66.24 24.83
C THR A 380 -25.85 -66.66 25.12
N GLY A 381 -26.11 -67.97 25.24
CA GLY A 381 -27.39 -68.56 25.60
C GLY A 381 -28.27 -68.97 24.43
N ASN A 382 -27.76 -68.99 23.19
CA ASN A 382 -28.52 -69.59 22.09
C ASN A 382 -28.39 -71.11 22.17
N ALA A 383 -29.52 -71.80 21.99
CA ALA A 383 -29.56 -73.26 22.00
C ALA A 383 -29.67 -73.80 20.58
N ASP A 384 -28.69 -74.60 20.17
CA ASP A 384 -28.72 -75.41 18.95
C ASP A 384 -29.36 -76.77 19.28
N ILE A 385 -30.48 -77.06 18.63
CA ILE A 385 -31.26 -78.29 18.83
C ILE A 385 -31.11 -79.11 17.56
N THR A 386 -30.42 -80.25 17.66
CA THR A 386 -30.21 -81.19 16.55
C THR A 386 -31.06 -82.44 16.76
N TYR A 387 -31.95 -82.73 15.82
CA TYR A 387 -32.87 -83.86 15.83
C TYR A 387 -32.20 -85.14 15.27
N PRO A 388 -32.76 -86.33 15.55
CA PRO A 388 -32.21 -87.60 15.07
C PRO A 388 -32.11 -87.75 13.55
N ASP A 389 -32.96 -87.04 12.80
CA ASP A 389 -32.92 -87.01 11.33
C ASP A 389 -31.78 -86.12 10.77
N GLY A 390 -30.98 -85.52 11.66
CA GLY A 390 -29.86 -84.64 11.34
C GLY A 390 -30.26 -83.19 11.04
N SER A 391 -31.55 -82.86 11.11
CA SER A 391 -32.00 -81.46 11.03
C SER A 391 -31.72 -80.72 12.34
N SER A 392 -31.53 -79.40 12.27
CA SER A 392 -31.29 -78.59 13.47
C SER A 392 -32.06 -77.27 13.43
N THR A 393 -32.37 -76.74 14.60
CA THR A 393 -32.95 -75.40 14.77
C THR A 393 -32.23 -74.64 15.89
N ILE A 394 -32.10 -73.32 15.75
CA ILE A 394 -31.47 -72.45 16.74
C ILE A 394 -32.55 -71.64 17.44
N VAL A 395 -32.57 -71.72 18.77
CA VAL A 395 -33.51 -71.00 19.61
C VAL A 395 -32.77 -69.96 20.45
N LYS A 396 -33.12 -68.69 20.25
CA LYS A 396 -32.60 -67.59 21.07
C LYS A 396 -33.35 -67.52 22.39
N THR A 397 -32.65 -67.70 23.50
CA THR A 397 -33.26 -67.61 24.84
C THR A 397 -33.19 -66.19 25.39
N THR A 398 -34.22 -65.78 26.15
CA THR A 398 -34.23 -64.47 26.80
C THR A 398 -33.60 -64.56 28.18
N LEU A 399 -32.35 -64.08 28.32
CA LEU A 399 -31.60 -64.12 29.58
C LEU A 399 -31.81 -62.86 30.43
N LYS A 400 -31.91 -63.03 31.74
CA LYS A 400 -31.92 -61.93 32.72
C LYS A 400 -30.63 -61.98 33.55
N GLN A 401 -29.82 -60.93 33.50
CA GLN A 401 -28.56 -60.90 34.26
C GLN A 401 -28.85 -60.53 35.72
N VAL A 402 -28.38 -61.35 36.66
CA VAL A 402 -28.41 -61.04 38.10
C VAL A 402 -27.05 -60.49 38.49
N LEU A 403 -27.01 -59.20 38.78
CA LEU A 403 -25.79 -58.51 39.18
C LEU A 403 -25.39 -58.95 40.59
N HIS A 404 -24.48 -59.91 40.71
CA HIS A 404 -23.84 -60.23 41.98
C HIS A 404 -22.83 -59.14 42.32
N VAL A 405 -23.27 -58.13 43.08
CA VAL A 405 -22.35 -57.22 43.75
C VAL A 405 -21.60 -58.02 44.81
N LYS A 406 -20.39 -58.49 44.49
CA LYS A 406 -19.44 -58.88 45.53
C LYS A 406 -19.15 -57.63 46.35
N LEU A 407 -19.69 -57.56 47.56
CA LEU A 407 -19.17 -56.70 48.61
C LEU A 407 -17.74 -57.18 48.91
N SER A 408 -16.78 -56.58 48.22
CA SER A 408 -15.40 -56.57 48.67
C SER A 408 -15.39 -55.84 50.01
N HIS A 409 -15.29 -56.60 51.09
CA HIS A 409 -14.80 -56.08 52.36
C HIS A 409 -13.31 -55.84 52.19
N ASN A 410 -12.93 -54.64 51.73
CA ASN A 410 -11.58 -54.14 51.97
C ASN A 410 -11.68 -52.85 52.79
N SER A 411 -11.59 -53.04 54.11
CA SER A 411 -11.26 -52.00 55.06
C SER A 411 -9.89 -51.41 54.72
N HIS A 412 -9.80 -50.10 54.48
CA HIS A 412 -9.10 -49.16 55.37
C HIS A 412 -9.03 -47.74 54.78
N VAL A 413 -9.79 -46.84 55.43
CA VAL A 413 -9.43 -45.47 55.86
C VAL A 413 -8.97 -44.45 54.81
N ALA A 414 -9.82 -43.46 54.52
CA ALA A 414 -9.60 -42.06 54.93
C ALA A 414 -10.88 -41.22 54.78
N LYS A 415 -11.08 -40.35 55.77
CA LYS A 415 -12.31 -39.62 56.12
C LYS A 415 -12.54 -38.41 55.22
N GLY A 416 -13.79 -38.05 54.95
CA GLY A 416 -14.07 -36.71 54.37
C GLY A 416 -15.49 -36.34 53.93
N LYS A 417 -16.52 -36.61 54.74
CA LYS A 417 -17.83 -35.90 54.86
C LYS A 417 -18.44 -35.18 53.63
N GLN A 418 -19.55 -35.72 53.10
CA GLN A 418 -20.96 -35.22 53.19
C GLN A 418 -21.26 -33.91 52.44
N SER A 419 -22.17 -33.88 51.44
CA SER A 419 -23.65 -33.85 51.62
C SER A 419 -24.33 -34.23 50.29
N LYS A 420 -25.06 -35.36 50.20
CA LYS A 420 -26.54 -35.52 50.34
C LYS A 420 -27.42 -34.67 49.41
N ALA A 421 -28.09 -35.41 48.50
CA ALA A 421 -29.53 -35.38 48.19
C ALA A 421 -30.08 -34.13 47.47
N ASN A 422 -31.12 -34.17 46.63
CA ASN A 422 -31.88 -35.21 45.92
C ASN A 422 -32.84 -34.43 44.99
N LYS A 423 -33.19 -35.04 43.85
CA LYS A 423 -34.53 -35.02 43.22
C LYS A 423 -35.10 -33.70 42.65
N ARG A 424 -35.28 -33.76 41.31
CA ARG A 424 -36.58 -33.82 40.60
C ARG A 424 -37.33 -32.49 40.32
N LEU A 425 -37.25 -32.11 39.04
CA LEU A 425 -38.33 -31.96 38.05
C LEU A 425 -39.55 -31.05 38.37
N VAL A 426 -39.86 -30.17 37.39
CA VAL A 426 -41.20 -29.72 36.92
C VAL A 426 -41.59 -28.23 37.16
N VAL A 427 -41.47 -27.45 36.06
CA VAL A 427 -42.52 -26.62 35.39
C VAL A 427 -42.95 -25.23 35.93
N LYS A 428 -43.21 -24.36 34.93
CA LYS A 428 -44.18 -23.24 34.81
C LYS A 428 -43.73 -21.80 35.07
N THR A 429 -43.62 -21.07 33.95
CA THR A 429 -44.14 -19.74 33.61
C THR A 429 -44.32 -18.64 34.68
N VAL A 430 -43.55 -17.55 34.48
CA VAL A 430 -43.86 -16.07 34.42
C VAL A 430 -44.99 -15.55 35.35
N PRO A 431 -44.83 -14.46 36.18
CA PRO A 431 -44.49 -13.12 35.66
C PRO A 431 -43.86 -12.03 36.61
N ILE A 432 -43.37 -10.95 35.97
CA ILE A 432 -43.57 -9.49 36.28
C ILE A 432 -42.87 -8.79 37.49
N THR A 433 -42.02 -7.81 37.12
CA THR A 433 -41.70 -6.48 37.73
C THR A 433 -40.89 -6.43 39.04
N THR A 434 -40.07 -5.41 39.36
CA THR A 434 -40.13 -3.95 39.12
C THR A 434 -38.74 -3.26 39.15
N SER A 435 -38.67 -2.12 38.44
CA SER A 435 -38.03 -0.84 38.81
C SER A 435 -36.50 -0.68 38.90
N ALA A 436 -35.93 0.15 38.01
CA ALA A 436 -35.61 1.58 38.26
C ALA A 436 -35.13 2.20 36.92
N LYS A 437 -35.76 3.25 36.37
CA LYS A 437 -35.35 4.68 36.48
C LYS A 437 -33.82 4.83 36.61
N SER A 438 -33.09 5.59 35.78
CA SER A 438 -33.41 6.85 35.12
C SER A 438 -32.15 7.35 34.39
N GLY A 439 -32.30 8.09 33.29
CA GLY A 439 -31.38 9.17 32.95
C GLY A 439 -30.39 8.96 31.80
N GLU A 440 -30.87 9.18 30.57
CA GLU A 440 -30.28 10.13 29.61
C GLU A 440 -29.59 11.32 30.31
N LEU A 441 -28.49 11.96 29.89
CA LEU A 441 -27.76 12.28 28.63
C LEU A 441 -26.41 12.97 29.11
N PRO A 442 -25.48 13.52 28.29
CA PRO A 442 -25.49 13.74 26.84
C PRO A 442 -24.21 13.39 26.06
N HIS A 443 -24.39 13.42 24.74
CA HIS A 443 -23.41 13.64 23.69
C HIS A 443 -22.37 14.76 23.94
N ALA A 444 -21.14 14.52 23.50
CA ALA A 444 -20.17 15.52 23.03
C ALA A 444 -19.36 14.84 21.90
N VAL A 445 -19.76 14.99 20.64
CA VAL A 445 -19.35 16.04 19.68
C VAL A 445 -17.84 16.08 19.46
N SER A 446 -17.48 15.62 18.27
CA SER A 446 -16.17 15.67 17.64
C SER A 446 -15.81 17.11 17.27
N GLU A 447 -14.62 17.55 17.66
CA GLU A 447 -13.98 18.75 17.09
C GLU A 447 -13.27 18.37 15.79
N LYS A 448 -13.88 18.75 14.66
CA LYS A 448 -13.19 18.90 13.38
C LYS A 448 -12.68 20.33 13.28
N ASN A 449 -11.37 20.53 13.41
CA ASN A 449 -10.74 21.81 13.07
C ASN A 449 -10.65 21.94 11.54
N LYS A 450 -11.59 22.68 10.95
CA LYS A 450 -11.47 23.27 9.62
C LYS A 450 -10.67 24.58 9.73
N LEU A 451 -9.60 24.71 8.97
CA LEU A 451 -8.94 25.98 8.71
C LEU A 451 -9.83 26.87 7.81
N PRO A 452 -9.84 28.19 8.00
CA PRO A 452 -10.73 29.09 7.28
C PRO A 452 -10.28 29.36 5.84
N GLN A 453 -11.22 29.21 4.89
CA GLN A 453 -11.19 29.90 3.62
C GLN A 453 -11.51 31.39 3.86
N THR A 454 -10.61 32.28 3.45
CA THR A 454 -10.96 33.68 3.18
C THR A 454 -11.11 33.86 1.69
N GLY A 455 -12.36 33.87 1.22
CA GLY A 455 -12.73 34.47 -0.05
C GLY A 455 -13.25 35.88 0.19
N GLU A 456 -12.65 36.89 -0.44
CA GLU A 456 -13.35 38.12 -0.80
C GLU A 456 -12.86 38.68 -2.15
N LYS A 457 -13.81 38.65 -3.09
CA LYS A 457 -14.18 39.69 -4.07
C LYS A 457 -13.30 39.93 -5.31
N ASN A 458 -13.76 39.26 -6.37
CA ASN A 458 -13.97 39.74 -7.74
C ASN A 458 -13.79 41.26 -7.91
N SER A 459 -12.82 41.65 -8.74
CA SER A 459 -12.95 42.81 -9.62
C SER A 459 -12.88 42.30 -11.06
N GLU A 460 -13.92 42.63 -11.82
CA GLU A 460 -14.02 42.42 -13.25
C GLU A 460 -13.01 43.31 -13.97
N GLY A 461 -12.42 42.80 -15.06
CA GLY A 461 -11.94 43.64 -16.17
C GLY A 461 -10.44 43.87 -16.29
N ALA A 462 -9.69 42.84 -16.70
CA ALA A 462 -8.58 42.99 -17.66
C ALA A 462 -8.17 41.61 -18.20
N THR A 463 -8.75 41.22 -19.33
CA THR A 463 -8.19 40.18 -20.20
C THR A 463 -6.80 40.65 -20.67
N ILE A 464 -5.73 40.16 -20.06
CA ILE A 464 -4.39 40.24 -20.68
C ILE A 464 -4.23 39.00 -21.53
N ALA A 465 -4.51 39.18 -22.82
CA ALA A 465 -4.22 38.25 -23.87
C ALA A 465 -2.75 37.80 -23.82
N GLY A 466 -2.54 36.52 -24.14
CA GLY A 466 -1.21 35.93 -24.24
C GLY A 466 -0.30 36.71 -25.20
N LEU A 467 0.92 36.95 -24.74
CA LEU A 467 2.06 37.28 -25.59
C LEU A 467 3.02 36.09 -25.56
N LEU A 468 2.68 35.13 -26.40
CA LEU A 468 3.60 34.15 -26.96
C LEU A 468 4.65 34.89 -27.80
N ALA A 469 5.89 34.40 -27.70
CA ALA A 469 6.99 34.54 -28.66
C ALA A 469 7.59 35.95 -28.90
N LEU A 470 8.69 36.22 -28.21
CA LEU A 470 9.85 36.86 -28.84
C LEU A 470 11.05 35.92 -28.71
N GLY A 471 11.20 35.06 -29.72
CA GLY A 471 12.46 34.38 -29.99
C GLY A 471 13.47 35.41 -30.46
N LEU A 472 14.43 35.78 -29.60
CA LEU A 472 15.62 36.47 -30.04
C LEU A 472 16.60 35.43 -30.60
N SER A 473 16.59 35.33 -31.93
CA SER A 473 17.60 34.65 -32.73
C SER A 473 18.92 35.42 -32.62
N LEU A 474 19.87 34.93 -31.83
CA LEU A 474 21.27 35.31 -31.99
C LEU A 474 21.90 34.37 -33.01
N ILE A 475 21.99 34.86 -34.24
CA ILE A 475 22.67 34.24 -35.37
C ILE A 475 24.18 34.19 -35.08
N GLY A 476 24.66 33.01 -34.72
CA GLY A 476 26.08 32.67 -34.77
C GLY A 476 26.47 32.30 -36.21
N LEU A 477 27.07 33.26 -36.93
CA LEU A 477 27.59 33.07 -38.28
C LEU A 477 28.92 32.28 -38.21
N MET A 478 28.88 30.95 -38.26
CA MET A 478 30.10 30.13 -38.42
C MET A 478 30.19 29.57 -39.84
N LYS A 479 31.14 30.11 -40.62
CA LYS A 479 31.48 29.66 -41.98
C LYS A 479 32.06 28.24 -41.93
N PHE A 480 31.33 27.25 -42.44
CA PHE A 480 31.90 25.94 -42.77
C PHE A 480 32.48 25.98 -44.18
N LYS A 481 33.80 25.81 -44.29
CA LYS A 481 34.53 25.75 -45.55
C LYS A 481 34.52 24.30 -46.05
N ARG A 482 33.72 23.99 -47.08
CA ARG A 482 33.86 22.75 -47.87
C ARG A 482 35.04 22.89 -48.83
N ARG A 483 35.92 21.89 -48.84
CA ARG A 483 36.74 21.43 -49.96
C ARG A 483 36.69 19.90 -49.88
N GLU A 484 35.84 19.28 -50.71
CA GLU A 484 36.21 18.64 -51.98
C GLU A 484 36.94 17.32 -51.72
N ASP A 485 36.15 16.26 -51.73
CA ASP A 485 36.61 14.89 -51.96
C ASP A 485 37.11 14.78 -53.41
N SER A 486 38.30 14.22 -53.57
CA SER A 486 38.86 13.77 -54.84
C SER A 486 39.11 12.27 -54.70
N ASP A 487 38.14 11.47 -55.13
CA ASP A 487 38.39 10.09 -55.55
C ASP A 487 38.98 10.10 -56.97
N LYS A 488 40.17 9.53 -57.14
CA LYS A 488 40.50 8.49 -58.13
C LYS A 488 42.00 8.15 -58.18
N ASP A 489 42.23 6.84 -58.12
CA ASP A 489 43.42 6.00 -58.41
C ASP A 489 44.63 6.05 -57.48
#